data_AF-A0A450WDA0-F1
#
_entry.id   AF-A0A450WDA0-F1
#
_cell.length_a   1.000
_cell.length_b   1.000
_cell.length_c   1.000
_cell.angle_alpha   90.00
_cell.angle_beta   90.00
_cell.angle_gamma   90.00
#
_symmetry.space_group_name_H-M   'P 1'
#
loop_
_entity.id
_entity.type
_entity.pdbx_description
1 polymer ?
#
loop_
_entity_poly.entity_id
_entity_poly.type
_entity_poly.pdbx_seq_one_letter_code
_entity_poly.pdbx_strand_id
1 'polypeptide(L)'
;MPRNISCALTTQQVRDRTKTVTRRSGWRFVKAGDVLHLVEKTRVTPLVTIATVRVIDARREPLSAITDEDVIREGFPQWTARQFIDFYRKTFHVPEDEEVTRIEWAYLDPTAQDNPVKNLPAPRASAPHDKRARLIRLLHVGKRELGMADDAYRDILASLCGQRSARDLSVAQLERVLAHLKECGFKITKKKTKRTSRALARDPESRKARALWLFLHELGVVRDPSERALAAYVKRMTGIDALQWLNGQEEWKVIESLKKWAMRRLPEQVAERVRHMAAQPLSDADRKKLAGIQGLLFGGISAFDPLWGIWETLDEMERSGQPEHANHRPE
;
A
#
# COMPACT_ATOMS: atom_id res chain seq x y z
N MET A 1 -6.08 4.29 -9.31
CA MET A 1 -4.68 3.95 -8.95
C MET A 1 -4.52 2.45 -9.10
N PRO A 2 -3.44 1.96 -9.73
CA PRO A 2 -3.15 0.53 -9.83
C PRO A 2 -3.08 -0.11 -8.44
N ARG A 3 -3.55 -1.36 -8.32
CA ARG A 3 -3.50 -2.11 -7.05
C ARG A 3 -2.20 -2.90 -6.98
N ASN A 4 -1.66 -3.07 -5.77
CA ASN A 4 -0.46 -3.85 -5.55
C ASN A 4 -0.81 -5.33 -5.31
N ILE A 5 -0.08 -6.23 -5.96
CA ILE A 5 -0.19 -7.68 -5.78
C ILE A 5 1.19 -8.24 -5.43
N SER A 6 1.25 -9.02 -4.35
CA SER A 6 2.52 -9.51 -3.80
C SER A 6 2.97 -10.81 -4.48
N CYS A 7 4.21 -10.83 -4.97
CA CYS A 7 4.83 -12.01 -5.61
C CYS A 7 5.99 -12.59 -4.79
N ALA A 8 5.85 -12.63 -3.47
CA ALA A 8 6.93 -12.98 -2.51
C ALA A 8 7.71 -14.26 -2.83
N LEU A 9 7.01 -15.31 -3.26
CA LEU A 9 7.58 -16.64 -3.50
C LEU A 9 8.10 -16.81 -4.93
N THR A 10 7.74 -15.87 -5.81
CA THR A 10 8.03 -15.92 -7.24
C THR A 10 8.60 -14.60 -7.75
N THR A 11 9.32 -13.90 -6.87
CA THR A 11 9.95 -12.60 -7.15
C THR A 11 10.88 -12.70 -8.37
N GLN A 12 11.69 -13.75 -8.43
CA GLN A 12 12.62 -13.96 -9.53
C GLN A 12 11.88 -14.21 -10.86
N GLN A 13 10.84 -15.05 -10.86
CA GLN A 13 10.03 -15.31 -12.06
C GLN A 13 9.28 -14.05 -12.54
N VAL A 14 8.97 -13.13 -11.63
CA VAL A 14 8.42 -11.82 -12.02
C VAL A 14 9.48 -10.92 -12.64
N ARG A 15 10.71 -10.90 -12.10
CA ARG A 15 11.85 -10.16 -12.67
C ARG A 15 12.20 -10.69 -14.06
N ASP A 16 12.21 -12.01 -14.22
CA ASP A 16 12.50 -12.73 -15.48
C ASP A 16 11.31 -12.75 -16.46
N ARG A 17 10.16 -12.17 -16.06
CA ARG A 17 8.93 -12.08 -16.87
C ARG A 17 8.32 -13.43 -17.29
N THR A 18 8.68 -14.51 -16.61
CA THR A 18 8.16 -15.86 -16.86
C THR A 18 6.81 -16.11 -16.17
N LYS A 19 6.53 -15.40 -15.06
CA LYS A 19 5.23 -15.50 -14.37
C LYS A 19 4.17 -14.64 -15.07
N THR A 20 3.16 -15.27 -15.66
CA THR A 20 2.06 -14.58 -16.37
C THR A 20 0.67 -14.87 -15.80
N VAL A 21 0.56 -15.79 -14.83
CA VAL A 21 -0.69 -16.22 -14.20
C VAL A 21 -0.57 -16.17 -12.68
N THR A 22 -1.66 -15.85 -11.97
CA THR A 22 -1.77 -16.09 -10.52
C THR A 22 -3.17 -16.46 -10.05
N ARG A 23 -3.25 -17.31 -9.01
CA ARG A 23 -4.47 -17.64 -8.28
C ARG A 23 -4.53 -16.93 -6.94
N ARG A 24 -5.67 -16.27 -6.68
CA ARG A 24 -5.90 -15.49 -5.46
C ARG A 24 -7.28 -15.75 -4.88
N SER A 25 -7.30 -16.21 -3.63
CA SER A 25 -8.50 -16.18 -2.80
C SER A 25 -8.89 -14.73 -2.47
N GLY A 26 -10.19 -14.40 -2.54
CA GLY A 26 -10.74 -13.10 -2.19
C GLY A 26 -10.57 -11.97 -3.23
N TRP A 27 -9.83 -12.18 -4.32
CA TRP A 27 -9.59 -11.16 -5.37
C TRP A 27 -10.69 -11.08 -6.44
N ARG A 28 -11.95 -11.25 -6.02
CA ARG A 28 -13.12 -11.35 -6.93
C ARG A 28 -13.40 -10.06 -7.73
N PHE A 29 -12.78 -8.95 -7.34
CA PHE A 29 -12.97 -7.61 -7.92
C PHE A 29 -12.10 -7.30 -9.15
N VAL A 30 -11.09 -8.13 -9.46
CA VAL A 30 -10.21 -7.89 -10.62
C VAL A 30 -10.92 -8.30 -11.91
N LYS A 31 -10.67 -7.51 -12.97
CA LYS A 31 -11.20 -7.72 -14.31
C LYS A 31 -10.14 -7.46 -15.38
N ALA A 32 -10.34 -8.03 -16.57
CA ALA A 32 -9.53 -7.73 -17.74
C ALA A 32 -9.46 -6.20 -17.98
N GLY A 33 -8.26 -5.72 -18.31
CA GLY A 33 -7.93 -4.31 -18.48
C GLY A 33 -7.44 -3.60 -17.21
N ASP A 34 -7.62 -4.17 -16.01
CA ASP A 34 -7.07 -3.60 -14.78
C ASP A 34 -5.54 -3.55 -14.83
N VAL A 35 -4.93 -2.50 -14.25
CA VAL A 35 -3.48 -2.38 -14.09
C VAL A 35 -3.10 -2.72 -12.66
N LEU A 36 -2.10 -3.60 -12.52
CA LEU A 36 -1.57 -4.07 -11.24
C LEU A 36 -0.07 -3.76 -11.14
N HIS A 37 0.39 -3.43 -9.93
CA HIS A 37 1.81 -3.38 -9.59
C HIS A 37 2.19 -4.69 -8.90
N LEU A 38 3.11 -5.45 -9.52
CA LEU A 38 3.71 -6.62 -8.90
C LEU A 38 4.76 -6.13 -7.91
N VAL A 39 4.59 -6.44 -6.63
CA VAL A 39 5.48 -5.96 -5.56
C VAL A 39 6.18 -7.11 -4.86
N GLU A 40 7.43 -6.85 -4.44
CA GLU A 40 8.16 -7.74 -3.55
C GLU A 40 7.54 -7.68 -2.15
N LYS A 41 7.43 -8.83 -1.47
CA LYS A 41 7.00 -8.86 -0.06
C LYS A 41 8.23 -8.72 0.83
N THR A 42 8.85 -7.54 0.80
CA THR A 42 9.93 -7.20 1.72
C THR A 42 9.35 -6.91 3.10
N ARG A 43 10.12 -7.16 4.16
CA ARG A 43 9.82 -6.67 5.51
C ARG A 43 10.05 -5.16 5.66
N VAL A 44 10.49 -4.50 4.58
CA VAL A 44 10.96 -3.11 4.53
C VAL A 44 10.05 -2.29 3.64
N THR A 45 9.63 -1.11 4.10
CA THR A 45 8.88 -0.10 3.33
C THR A 45 9.83 0.98 2.81
N PRO A 46 9.60 1.53 1.59
CA PRO A 46 8.41 1.34 0.74
C PRO A 46 8.38 -0.01 0.01
N LEU A 47 7.18 -0.46 -0.37
CA LEU A 47 7.02 -1.64 -1.23
C LEU A 47 7.76 -1.41 -2.55
N VAL A 48 8.72 -2.27 -2.85
CA VAL A 48 9.44 -2.22 -4.12
C VAL A 48 8.53 -2.81 -5.21
N THR A 49 8.13 -1.96 -6.16
CA THR A 49 7.41 -2.41 -7.35
C THR A 49 8.42 -3.04 -8.31
N ILE A 50 8.23 -4.32 -8.59
CA ILE A 50 9.10 -5.10 -9.49
C ILE A 50 8.69 -4.85 -10.94
N ALA A 51 7.38 -4.82 -11.21
CA ALA A 51 6.85 -4.69 -12.56
C ALA A 51 5.42 -4.13 -12.55
N THR A 52 5.03 -3.45 -13.63
CA THR A 52 3.65 -3.06 -13.88
C THR A 52 3.04 -3.97 -14.95
N VAL A 53 1.82 -4.48 -14.70
CA VAL A 53 1.15 -5.43 -15.60
C VAL A 53 -0.29 -5.01 -15.89
N ARG A 54 -0.82 -5.48 -17.02
CA ARG A 54 -2.24 -5.39 -17.38
C ARG A 54 -2.87 -6.76 -17.33
N VAL A 55 -4.00 -6.87 -16.65
CA VAL A 55 -4.80 -8.08 -16.63
C VAL A 55 -5.38 -8.31 -18.02
N ILE A 56 -5.11 -9.47 -18.61
CA ILE A 56 -5.66 -9.92 -19.90
C ILE A 56 -6.89 -10.80 -19.70
N ASP A 57 -6.88 -11.65 -18.67
CA ASP A 57 -8.05 -12.47 -18.27
C ASP A 57 -8.17 -12.54 -16.74
N ALA A 58 -9.41 -12.59 -16.25
CA ALA A 58 -9.70 -12.79 -14.84
C ALA A 58 -11.01 -13.53 -14.65
N ARG A 59 -10.92 -14.80 -14.26
CA ARG A 59 -12.07 -15.68 -14.08
C ARG A 59 -12.02 -16.40 -12.73
N ARG A 60 -13.15 -16.96 -12.36
CA ARG A 60 -13.34 -17.72 -11.12
C ARG A 60 -13.42 -19.19 -11.51
N GLU A 61 -12.66 -20.00 -10.80
CA GLU A 61 -12.57 -21.44 -11.03
C GLU A 61 -12.15 -22.10 -9.70
N PRO A 62 -12.49 -23.39 -9.50
CA PRO A 62 -11.99 -24.12 -8.34
C PRO A 62 -10.46 -24.20 -8.39
N LEU A 63 -9.79 -24.18 -7.24
CA LEU A 63 -8.34 -24.30 -7.16
C LEU A 63 -7.81 -25.57 -7.89
N SER A 64 -8.58 -26.64 -7.86
CA SER A 64 -8.31 -27.91 -8.54
C SER A 64 -8.31 -27.84 -10.07
N ALA A 65 -8.82 -26.76 -10.67
CA ALA A 65 -8.80 -26.56 -12.13
C ALA A 65 -7.42 -26.17 -12.69
N ILE A 66 -6.40 -26.04 -11.84
CA ILE A 66 -5.03 -25.72 -12.28
C ILE A 66 -4.42 -26.82 -13.14
N THR A 67 -3.83 -26.42 -14.27
CA THR A 67 -3.06 -27.30 -15.17
C THR A 67 -1.56 -27.15 -14.92
N ASP A 68 -0.76 -28.11 -15.37
CA ASP A 68 0.72 -28.02 -15.27
C ASP A 68 1.26 -26.79 -16.00
N GLU A 69 0.67 -26.43 -17.14
CA GLU A 69 0.98 -25.18 -17.86
C GLU A 69 0.73 -23.94 -17.00
N ASP A 70 -0.40 -23.90 -16.28
CA ASP A 70 -0.68 -22.82 -15.34
C ASP A 70 0.32 -22.79 -14.16
N VAL A 71 0.84 -23.93 -13.71
CA VAL A 71 1.86 -24.00 -12.65
C VAL A 71 3.19 -23.40 -13.11
N ILE A 72 3.60 -23.71 -14.34
CA ILE A 72 4.77 -23.10 -14.98
C ILE A 72 4.58 -21.57 -15.04
N ARG A 73 3.42 -21.12 -15.53
CA ARG A 73 3.07 -19.70 -15.66
C ARG A 73 2.80 -19.00 -14.32
N GLU A 74 2.57 -19.75 -13.24
CA GLU A 74 2.56 -19.28 -11.86
C GLU A 74 3.97 -19.06 -11.30
N GLY A 75 5.01 -19.53 -11.99
CA GLY A 75 6.41 -19.38 -11.60
C GLY A 75 6.97 -20.59 -10.84
N PHE A 76 6.38 -21.77 -11.00
CA PHE A 76 6.86 -23.03 -10.40
C PHE A 76 7.11 -24.10 -11.48
N PRO A 77 8.00 -23.86 -12.47
CA PRO A 77 8.17 -24.76 -13.63
C PRO A 77 8.56 -26.20 -13.29
N GLN A 78 9.10 -26.42 -12.10
CA GLN A 78 9.52 -27.72 -11.59
C GLN A 78 8.42 -28.46 -10.80
N TRP A 79 7.22 -27.88 -10.68
CA TRP A 79 6.11 -28.47 -9.91
C TRP A 79 4.99 -28.95 -10.83
N THR A 80 4.33 -30.01 -10.39
CA THR A 80 3.06 -30.48 -10.95
C THR A 80 1.86 -29.72 -10.39
N ALA A 81 0.72 -29.77 -11.07
CA ALA A 81 -0.56 -29.26 -10.60
C ALA A 81 -0.90 -29.76 -9.19
N ARG A 82 -0.66 -31.05 -8.91
CA ARG A 82 -0.93 -31.63 -7.59
C ARG A 82 -0.05 -31.03 -6.50
N GLN A 83 1.25 -30.90 -6.74
CA GLN A 83 2.19 -30.28 -5.80
C GLN A 83 1.84 -28.82 -5.52
N PHE A 84 1.41 -28.08 -6.55
CA PHE A 84 0.95 -26.70 -6.38
C PHE A 84 -0.33 -26.62 -5.53
N ILE A 85 -1.32 -27.49 -5.79
CA ILE A 85 -2.56 -27.55 -4.99
C ILE A 85 -2.22 -27.82 -3.53
N ASP A 86 -1.43 -28.86 -3.25
CA ASP A 86 -1.06 -29.23 -1.87
C ASP A 86 -0.33 -28.10 -1.15
N PHE A 87 0.59 -27.41 -1.85
CA PHE A 87 1.26 -26.21 -1.35
C PHE A 87 0.27 -25.07 -1.05
N TYR A 88 -0.64 -24.76 -1.97
CA TYR A 88 -1.60 -23.66 -1.84
C TYR A 88 -2.56 -23.91 -0.67
N ARG A 89 -3.07 -25.14 -0.55
CA ARG A 89 -3.92 -25.57 0.57
C ARG A 89 -3.22 -25.40 1.90
N LYS A 90 -1.98 -25.90 2.02
CA LYS A 90 -1.20 -25.85 3.27
C LYS A 90 -0.81 -24.42 3.68
N THR A 91 -0.50 -23.57 2.70
CA THR A 91 -0.01 -22.21 2.96
C THR A 91 -1.15 -21.23 3.22
N PHE A 92 -2.25 -21.34 2.49
CA PHE A 92 -3.36 -20.39 2.52
C PHE A 92 -4.61 -20.93 3.22
N HIS A 93 -4.62 -22.20 3.65
CA HIS A 93 -5.75 -22.87 4.29
C HIS A 93 -7.02 -22.84 3.43
N VAL A 94 -6.83 -22.93 2.11
CA VAL A 94 -7.89 -22.90 1.10
C VAL A 94 -8.16 -24.32 0.60
N PRO A 95 -9.40 -24.84 0.60
CA PRO A 95 -9.77 -26.13 0.01
C PRO A 95 -9.50 -26.21 -1.51
N GLU A 96 -9.39 -27.43 -2.07
CA GLU A 96 -9.11 -27.60 -3.51
C GLU A 96 -10.32 -27.31 -4.41
N ASP A 97 -11.53 -27.42 -3.89
CA ASP A 97 -12.80 -27.08 -4.52
C ASP A 97 -13.18 -25.60 -4.33
N GLU A 98 -12.47 -24.86 -3.48
CA GLU A 98 -12.74 -23.44 -3.23
C GLU A 98 -12.53 -22.61 -4.49
N GLU A 99 -13.47 -21.70 -4.75
CA GLU A 99 -13.38 -20.75 -5.85
C GLU A 99 -12.24 -19.74 -5.64
N VAL A 100 -11.22 -19.80 -6.49
CA VAL A 100 -10.14 -18.82 -6.55
C VAL A 100 -10.25 -17.96 -7.80
N THR A 101 -9.71 -16.75 -7.75
CA THR A 101 -9.62 -15.91 -8.95
C THR A 101 -8.31 -16.23 -9.67
N ARG A 102 -8.39 -16.81 -10.88
CA ARG A 102 -7.25 -16.94 -11.80
C ARG A 102 -7.13 -15.63 -12.56
N ILE A 103 -5.98 -14.98 -12.42
CA ILE A 103 -5.65 -13.69 -13.02
C ILE A 103 -4.48 -13.94 -13.97
N GLU A 104 -4.68 -13.62 -15.24
CA GLU A 104 -3.66 -13.64 -16.27
C GLU A 104 -3.28 -12.23 -16.65
N TRP A 105 -2.00 -11.98 -16.89
CA TRP A 105 -1.51 -10.64 -17.21
C TRP A 105 -0.45 -10.60 -18.32
N ALA A 106 -0.32 -9.41 -18.91
CA ALA A 106 0.78 -9.03 -19.77
C ALA A 106 1.60 -7.90 -19.10
N TYR A 107 2.92 -7.94 -19.25
CA TYR A 107 3.82 -6.92 -18.71
C TYR A 107 3.77 -5.61 -19.52
N LEU A 108 3.93 -4.47 -18.84
CA LEU A 108 3.74 -3.14 -19.42
C LEU A 108 5.01 -2.31 -19.58
N ASP A 109 6.19 -2.87 -19.30
CA ASP A 109 7.44 -2.09 -19.35
C ASP A 109 8.08 -2.01 -20.74
N PRO A 110 8.86 -0.95 -21.04
CA PRO A 110 9.30 -0.58 -22.38
C PRO A 110 10.73 -1.01 -22.77
N THR A 111 11.43 -1.84 -21.98
CA THR A 111 12.88 -2.12 -22.16
C THR A 111 13.24 -3.51 -22.71
N ALA A 112 12.30 -4.29 -23.25
CA ALA A 112 12.62 -5.57 -23.88
C ALA A 112 12.58 -5.45 -25.41
N GLN A 113 13.76 -5.35 -25.99
CA GLN A 113 14.05 -5.38 -27.43
C GLN A 113 13.97 -6.83 -27.92
N ASP A 114 12.80 -7.44 -27.78
CA ASP A 114 12.30 -8.61 -28.49
C ASP A 114 10.91 -8.90 -27.93
N ASN A 115 9.91 -8.23 -28.50
CA ASN A 115 8.52 -8.39 -28.11
C ASN A 115 7.77 -8.94 -29.34
N PRO A 116 7.16 -10.13 -29.29
CA PRO A 116 6.28 -10.62 -30.36
C PRO A 116 4.97 -9.83 -30.47
N VAL A 117 4.85 -8.69 -29.77
CA VAL A 117 3.72 -7.76 -29.85
C VAL A 117 3.97 -6.75 -30.99
N LYS A 118 4.14 -7.24 -32.21
CA LYS A 118 4.16 -6.37 -33.41
C LYS A 118 2.81 -6.22 -34.09
N ASN A 119 1.75 -6.82 -33.54
CA ASN A 119 0.37 -6.70 -34.06
C ASN A 119 -0.68 -6.60 -32.93
N LEU A 120 -0.49 -5.67 -31.99
CA LEU A 120 -1.57 -5.25 -31.09
C LEU A 120 -1.62 -3.72 -31.08
N PRO A 121 -2.81 -3.12 -31.27
CA PRO A 121 -2.94 -1.67 -31.47
C PRO A 121 -2.31 -0.90 -30.32
N ALA A 122 -1.58 0.16 -30.68
CA ALA A 122 -0.98 1.16 -29.78
C ALA A 122 -1.91 1.55 -28.62
N PRO A 123 -1.37 1.95 -27.44
CA PRO A 123 -2.16 2.17 -26.24
C PRO A 123 -3.33 3.11 -26.52
N ARG A 124 -4.55 2.56 -26.55
CA ARG A 124 -5.76 3.37 -26.62
C ARG A 124 -5.80 4.21 -25.35
N ALA A 125 -5.74 5.53 -25.53
CA ALA A 125 -6.21 6.48 -24.55
C ALA A 125 -7.49 5.96 -23.88
N SER A 126 -7.53 5.98 -22.55
CA SER A 126 -8.63 5.55 -21.66
C SER A 126 -9.96 5.27 -22.37
N ALA A 127 -10.36 3.99 -22.45
CA ALA A 127 -11.49 3.56 -23.27
C ALA A 127 -12.85 4.19 -22.83
N PRO A 128 -13.81 4.38 -23.77
CA PRO A 128 -15.08 5.10 -23.56
C PRO A 128 -16.04 4.56 -22.50
N HIS A 129 -15.85 3.31 -22.03
CA HIS A 129 -16.77 2.63 -21.12
C HIS A 129 -16.77 3.25 -19.70
N ASP A 130 -15.61 3.67 -19.20
CA ASP A 130 -15.51 4.39 -17.90
C ASP A 130 -16.08 5.82 -18.01
N LYS A 131 -15.87 6.48 -19.16
CA LYS A 131 -16.43 7.80 -19.45
C LYS A 131 -17.96 7.74 -19.48
N ARG A 132 -18.53 6.75 -20.17
CA ARG A 132 -19.97 6.52 -20.27
C ARG A 132 -20.59 6.26 -18.89
N ALA A 133 -20.04 5.31 -18.14
CA ALA A 133 -20.52 4.98 -16.80
C ALA A 133 -20.45 6.19 -15.84
N ARG A 134 -19.37 6.98 -15.93
CA ARG A 134 -19.22 8.23 -15.17
C ARG A 134 -20.29 9.27 -15.56
N LEU A 135 -20.55 9.45 -16.85
CA LEU A 135 -21.55 10.40 -17.33
C LEU A 135 -22.97 10.01 -16.89
N ILE A 136 -23.33 8.73 -16.97
CA ILE A 136 -24.63 8.23 -16.47
C ILE A 136 -24.78 8.53 -14.97
N ARG A 137 -23.73 8.30 -14.17
CA ARG A 137 -23.75 8.65 -12.73
C ARG A 137 -23.95 10.15 -12.52
N LEU A 138 -23.24 10.99 -13.28
CA LEU A 138 -23.37 12.45 -13.18
C LEU A 138 -24.77 12.94 -13.56
N LEU A 139 -25.40 12.34 -14.57
CA LEU A 139 -26.78 12.64 -14.94
C LEU A 139 -27.75 12.31 -13.81
N HIS A 140 -27.61 11.14 -13.17
CA HIS A 140 -28.46 10.78 -12.03
C HIS A 140 -28.23 11.69 -10.81
N VAL A 141 -27.00 12.12 -10.59
CA VAL A 141 -26.69 13.12 -9.56
C VAL A 141 -27.32 14.47 -9.91
N GLY A 142 -27.18 14.94 -11.15
CA GLY A 142 -27.76 16.20 -11.61
C GLY A 142 -29.29 16.20 -11.53
N LYS A 143 -29.95 15.12 -11.96
CA LYS A 143 -31.39 14.93 -11.79
C LYS A 143 -31.82 15.12 -10.32
N ARG A 144 -31.10 14.49 -9.39
CA ARG A 144 -31.40 14.57 -7.95
C ARG A 144 -31.14 15.97 -7.38
N GLU A 145 -30.03 16.61 -7.75
CA GLU A 145 -29.66 17.94 -7.25
C GLU A 145 -30.58 19.05 -7.77
N LEU A 146 -31.11 18.88 -8.99
CA LEU A 146 -32.09 19.79 -9.58
C LEU A 146 -33.54 19.48 -9.17
N GLY A 147 -33.76 18.46 -8.32
CA GLY A 147 -35.10 18.10 -7.86
C GLY A 147 -36.05 17.64 -8.98
N MET A 148 -35.52 17.10 -10.08
CA MET A 148 -36.32 16.71 -11.24
C MET A 148 -37.12 15.43 -11.00
N ALA A 149 -38.41 15.47 -11.31
CA ALA A 149 -39.26 14.28 -11.36
C ALA A 149 -38.82 13.30 -12.46
N ASP A 150 -39.13 12.02 -12.29
CA ASP A 150 -38.73 10.96 -13.23
C ASP A 150 -39.27 11.17 -14.64
N ASP A 151 -40.52 11.58 -14.80
CA ASP A 151 -41.13 11.80 -16.11
C ASP A 151 -40.54 13.03 -16.82
N ALA A 152 -40.38 14.14 -16.10
CA ALA A 152 -39.72 15.34 -16.62
C ALA A 152 -38.28 15.03 -17.09
N TYR A 153 -37.55 14.21 -16.34
CA TYR A 153 -36.22 13.76 -16.73
C TYR A 153 -36.24 12.89 -18.00
N ARG A 154 -37.20 11.95 -18.12
CA ARG A 154 -37.36 11.09 -19.31
C ARG A 154 -37.73 11.90 -20.55
N ASP A 155 -38.55 12.94 -20.40
CA ASP A 155 -38.95 13.82 -21.49
C ASP A 155 -37.79 14.70 -21.97
N ILE A 156 -36.91 15.15 -21.06
CA ILE A 156 -35.65 15.82 -21.43
C ILE A 156 -34.75 14.88 -22.25
N LEU A 157 -34.60 13.61 -21.84
CA LEU A 157 -33.81 12.63 -22.61
C LEU A 157 -34.42 12.37 -23.99
N ALA A 158 -35.75 12.25 -24.07
CA ALA A 158 -36.46 12.02 -25.31
C ALA A 158 -36.33 13.21 -26.27
N SER A 159 -36.48 14.44 -25.76
CA SER A 159 -36.35 15.67 -26.54
C SER A 159 -34.93 15.89 -27.08
N LEU A 160 -33.90 15.68 -26.26
CA LEU A 160 -32.52 15.96 -26.65
C LEU A 160 -31.84 14.84 -27.45
N CYS A 161 -32.29 13.59 -27.24
CA CYS A 161 -31.58 12.40 -27.72
C CYS A 161 -32.47 11.32 -28.34
N GLY A 162 -33.80 11.49 -28.35
CA GLY A 162 -34.75 10.53 -28.90
C GLY A 162 -34.95 9.25 -28.06
N GLN A 163 -34.39 9.17 -26.85
CA GLN A 163 -34.45 7.98 -25.99
C GLN A 163 -34.98 8.35 -24.61
N ARG A 164 -35.81 7.48 -24.01
CA ARG A 164 -36.37 7.72 -22.66
C ARG A 164 -35.49 7.19 -21.52
N SER A 165 -34.32 6.61 -21.82
CA SER A 165 -33.42 6.07 -20.81
C SER A 165 -31.96 6.43 -21.05
N ALA A 166 -31.27 6.88 -20.00
CA ALA A 166 -29.85 7.23 -20.03
C ALA A 166 -28.94 6.02 -20.35
N ARG A 167 -29.45 4.79 -20.15
CA ARG A 167 -28.72 3.55 -20.47
C ARG A 167 -28.72 3.25 -21.97
N ASP A 168 -29.54 3.93 -22.76
CA ASP A 168 -29.63 3.74 -24.21
C ASP A 168 -28.90 4.85 -24.97
N LEU A 169 -28.29 5.79 -24.25
CA LEU A 169 -27.56 6.91 -24.84
C LEU A 169 -26.09 6.59 -25.14
N SER A 170 -25.61 7.10 -26.27
CA SER A 170 -24.18 7.17 -26.60
C SER A 170 -23.44 8.18 -25.71
N VAL A 171 -22.11 8.13 -25.70
CA VAL A 171 -21.29 9.09 -24.92
C VAL A 171 -21.56 10.54 -25.35
N ALA A 172 -21.69 10.80 -26.64
CA ALA A 172 -21.97 12.15 -27.17
C ALA A 172 -23.36 12.67 -26.72
N GLN A 173 -24.36 11.79 -26.72
CA GLN A 173 -25.71 12.11 -26.21
C GLN A 173 -25.68 12.37 -24.69
N LEU A 174 -24.94 11.56 -23.92
CA LEU A 174 -24.78 11.78 -22.48
C LEU A 174 -24.08 13.11 -22.15
N GLU A 175 -23.09 13.52 -22.95
CA GLU A 175 -22.43 14.82 -22.79
C GLU A 175 -23.36 15.99 -23.12
N ARG A 176 -24.21 15.85 -24.15
CA ARG A 176 -25.24 16.83 -24.50
C ARG A 176 -26.27 17.01 -23.38
N VAL A 177 -26.77 15.91 -22.82
CA VAL A 177 -27.68 15.97 -21.67
C VAL A 177 -26.99 16.58 -20.45
N LEU A 178 -25.72 16.22 -20.20
CA LEU A 178 -24.96 16.81 -19.08
C LEU A 178 -24.76 18.32 -19.25
N ALA A 179 -24.56 18.81 -20.49
CA ALA A 179 -24.48 20.23 -20.78
C ALA A 179 -25.80 20.94 -20.48
N HIS A 180 -26.93 20.38 -20.92
CA HIS A 180 -28.26 20.91 -20.60
C HIS A 180 -28.52 20.94 -19.08
N LEU A 181 -28.16 19.89 -18.35
CA LEU A 181 -28.31 19.90 -16.88
C LEU A 181 -27.46 21.01 -16.23
N LYS A 182 -26.28 21.31 -16.76
CA LYS A 182 -25.45 22.43 -16.27
C LYS A 182 -26.08 23.78 -16.54
N GLU A 183 -26.72 23.96 -17.70
CA GLU A 183 -27.50 25.16 -18.03
C GLU A 183 -28.70 25.32 -17.09
N CYS A 184 -29.33 24.20 -16.69
CA CYS A 184 -30.37 24.18 -15.66
C CYS A 184 -29.83 24.40 -14.23
N GLY A 185 -28.53 24.65 -14.04
CA GLY A 185 -27.93 24.98 -12.75
C GLY A 185 -27.15 23.84 -12.06
N PHE A 186 -26.98 22.68 -12.70
CA PHE A 186 -26.17 21.59 -12.13
C PHE A 186 -24.69 21.97 -12.11
N LYS A 187 -24.10 22.00 -10.91
CA LYS A 187 -22.67 22.32 -10.71
C LYS A 187 -21.91 21.08 -10.26
N ILE A 188 -20.96 20.61 -11.07
CA ILE A 188 -20.09 19.49 -10.70
C ILE A 188 -19.07 19.97 -9.67
N THR A 189 -19.39 19.82 -8.38
CA THR A 189 -18.46 20.11 -7.30
C THR A 189 -17.58 18.88 -7.01
N LYS A 190 -16.25 19.08 -6.97
CA LYS A 190 -15.35 18.06 -6.43
C LYS A 190 -15.61 17.99 -4.93
N LYS A 191 -16.17 16.89 -4.44
CA LYS A 191 -16.35 16.67 -3.00
C LYS A 191 -14.96 16.77 -2.36
N LYS A 192 -14.70 17.80 -1.54
CA LYS A 192 -13.50 17.86 -0.71
C LYS A 192 -13.47 16.57 0.11
N THR A 193 -12.49 15.70 -0.15
CA THR A 193 -12.20 14.59 0.75
C THR A 193 -12.01 15.22 2.12
N LYS A 194 -12.87 14.91 3.10
CA LYS A 194 -12.65 15.32 4.49
C LYS A 194 -11.24 14.85 4.84
N ARG A 195 -10.29 15.78 5.00
CA ARG A 195 -8.99 15.49 5.61
C ARG A 195 -9.31 15.02 7.03
N THR A 196 -9.29 13.71 7.25
CA THR A 196 -9.35 13.13 8.59
C THR A 196 -7.99 13.17 9.27
N SER A 197 -7.22 14.25 9.08
CA SER A 197 -6.18 14.60 10.05
C SER A 197 -6.87 15.37 11.17
N ARG A 198 -7.47 14.62 12.11
CA ARG A 198 -7.88 15.18 13.41
C ARG A 198 -6.65 15.87 14.02
N ALA A 199 -6.85 17.02 14.66
CA ALA A 199 -5.75 17.80 15.24
C ALA A 199 -4.93 16.92 16.18
N LEU A 200 -3.61 16.92 16.01
CA LEU A 200 -2.69 16.21 16.88
C LEU A 200 -2.78 16.81 18.29
N ALA A 201 -2.92 15.97 19.31
CA ALA A 201 -2.77 16.38 20.70
C ALA A 201 -1.41 17.09 20.88
N ARG A 202 -1.30 18.06 21.79
CA ARG A 202 -0.05 18.80 22.01
C ARG A 202 0.58 18.54 23.37
N ASP A 203 -0.13 17.84 24.24
CA ASP A 203 0.36 17.49 25.57
C ASP A 203 1.65 16.64 25.49
N PRO A 204 2.53 16.73 26.50
CA PRO A 204 3.82 16.05 26.51
C PRO A 204 3.72 14.53 26.40
N GLU A 205 2.72 13.90 27.01
CA GLU A 205 2.58 12.44 27.04
C GLU A 205 2.12 11.89 25.70
N SER A 206 1.15 12.53 25.06
CA SER A 206 0.76 12.20 23.69
C SER A 206 1.90 12.42 22.70
N ARG A 207 2.77 13.42 22.91
CA ARG A 207 3.99 13.58 22.08
C ARG A 207 4.95 12.42 22.27
N LYS A 208 5.15 11.98 23.52
CA LYS A 208 5.99 10.82 23.85
C LYS A 208 5.47 9.53 23.23
N ALA A 209 4.16 9.27 23.30
CA ALA A 209 3.55 8.10 22.66
C ALA A 209 3.73 8.10 21.14
N ARG A 210 3.60 9.26 20.48
CA ARG A 210 3.89 9.41 19.04
C ARG A 210 5.36 9.19 18.71
N ALA A 211 6.27 9.77 19.48
CA ALA A 211 7.70 9.58 19.28
C ALA A 211 8.07 8.09 19.40
N LEU A 212 7.55 7.39 20.42
CA LEU A 212 7.73 5.95 20.59
C LEU A 212 7.12 5.14 19.44
N TRP A 213 5.98 5.55 18.89
CA TRP A 213 5.36 4.89 17.74
C TRP A 213 6.23 4.99 16.47
N LEU A 214 6.76 6.19 16.21
CA LEU A 214 7.69 6.41 15.11
C LEU A 214 8.99 5.63 15.33
N PHE A 215 9.50 5.60 16.55
CA PHE A 215 10.68 4.83 16.91
C PHE A 215 10.46 3.31 16.73
N LEU A 216 9.29 2.78 17.10
CA LEU A 216 8.95 1.38 16.82
C LEU A 216 8.91 1.08 15.31
N HIS A 217 8.52 2.04 14.49
CA HIS A 217 8.56 1.89 13.04
C HIS A 217 10.00 1.91 12.53
N GLU A 218 10.85 2.79 13.04
CA GLU A 218 12.29 2.84 12.75
C GLU A 218 13.00 1.52 13.13
N LEU A 219 12.68 0.96 14.30
CA LEU A 219 13.15 -0.37 14.71
C LEU A 219 12.55 -1.51 13.86
N GLY A 220 11.64 -1.24 12.93
CA GLY A 220 10.97 -2.24 12.10
C GLY A 220 9.99 -3.15 12.87
N VAL A 221 9.58 -2.73 14.07
CA VAL A 221 8.63 -3.45 14.92
C VAL A 221 7.18 -3.17 14.48
N VAL A 222 6.91 -1.93 14.10
CA VAL A 222 5.62 -1.45 13.59
C VAL A 222 5.75 -1.15 12.09
N ARG A 223 4.70 -1.44 11.31
CA ARG A 223 4.70 -1.27 9.84
C ARG A 223 4.10 0.05 9.34
N ASP A 224 3.19 0.64 10.10
CA ASP A 224 2.45 1.83 9.71
C ASP A 224 2.75 2.94 10.74
N PRO A 225 3.58 3.94 10.40
CA PRO A 225 3.94 5.01 11.32
C PRO A 225 2.82 6.05 11.47
N SER A 226 1.68 5.89 10.78
CA SER A 226 0.62 6.89 10.79
C SER A 226 -0.07 7.03 12.14
N GLU A 227 -0.52 8.25 12.43
CA GLU A 227 -1.33 8.58 13.61
C GLU A 227 -2.59 7.71 13.70
N ARG A 228 -3.16 7.32 12.56
CA ARG A 228 -4.32 6.43 12.49
C ARG A 228 -3.98 5.04 13.03
N ALA A 229 -2.79 4.52 12.72
CA ALA A 229 -2.35 3.22 13.21
C ALA A 229 -2.05 3.26 14.72
N LEU A 230 -1.44 4.35 15.20
CA LEU A 230 -1.28 4.60 16.63
C LEU A 230 -2.65 4.68 17.34
N ALA A 231 -3.61 5.44 16.79
CA ALA A 231 -4.96 5.52 17.36
C ALA A 231 -5.67 4.16 17.38
N ALA A 232 -5.49 3.32 16.35
CA ALA A 232 -6.03 1.96 16.34
C ALA A 232 -5.38 1.07 17.42
N TYR A 233 -4.08 1.22 17.66
CA TYR A 233 -3.37 0.54 18.74
C TYR A 233 -3.90 0.97 20.12
N VAL A 234 -4.03 2.29 20.33
CA VAL A 234 -4.60 2.88 21.56
C VAL A 234 -6.01 2.35 21.79
N LYS A 235 -6.88 2.42 20.78
CA LYS A 235 -8.26 1.90 20.87
C LYS A 235 -8.30 0.43 21.27
N ARG A 236 -7.40 -0.40 20.77
CA ARG A 236 -7.33 -1.82 21.15
C ARG A 236 -6.91 -2.01 22.61
N MET A 237 -6.07 -1.12 23.15
CA MET A 237 -5.59 -1.21 24.53
C MET A 237 -6.56 -0.64 25.55
N THR A 238 -7.17 0.51 25.26
CA THR A 238 -7.95 1.30 26.23
C THR A 238 -9.44 1.40 25.88
N GLY A 239 -9.84 0.99 24.67
CA GLY A 239 -11.19 1.22 24.13
C GLY A 239 -11.42 2.62 23.57
N ILE A 240 -10.48 3.55 23.77
CA ILE A 240 -10.63 4.98 23.43
C ILE A 240 -10.14 5.25 22.00
N ASP A 241 -10.96 5.96 21.22
CA ASP A 241 -10.75 6.19 19.79
C ASP A 241 -9.58 7.11 19.43
N ALA A 242 -9.05 7.86 20.39
CA ALA A 242 -8.04 8.87 20.12
C ALA A 242 -7.12 9.12 21.32
N LEU A 243 -5.84 9.34 21.02
CA LEU A 243 -4.78 9.57 22.02
C LEU A 243 -5.10 10.79 22.91
N GLN A 244 -5.62 11.88 22.33
CA GLN A 244 -5.98 13.10 23.06
C GLN A 244 -7.15 12.96 24.04
N TRP A 245 -7.81 11.81 24.08
CA TRP A 245 -8.93 11.53 24.97
C TRP A 245 -8.55 10.59 26.12
N LEU A 246 -7.28 10.17 26.17
CA LEU A 246 -6.77 9.39 27.27
C LEU A 246 -6.58 10.27 28.51
N ASN A 247 -6.74 9.68 29.69
CA ASN A 247 -6.26 10.27 30.93
C ASN A 247 -4.81 9.80 31.22
N GLY A 248 -4.10 10.48 32.13
CA GLY A 248 -2.68 10.20 32.38
C GLY A 248 -2.37 8.75 32.80
N GLN A 249 -3.30 8.04 33.45
CA GLN A 249 -3.09 6.62 33.79
C GLN A 249 -3.15 5.71 32.55
N GLU A 250 -4.04 6.02 31.61
CA GLU A 250 -4.14 5.31 30.34
C GLU A 250 -2.97 5.64 29.41
N GLU A 251 -2.57 6.91 29.36
CA GLU A 251 -1.40 7.37 28.61
C GLU A 251 -0.13 6.67 29.09
N TRP A 252 0.09 6.61 30.40
CA TRP A 252 1.21 5.89 31.01
C TRP A 252 1.21 4.40 30.61
N LYS A 253 0.06 3.72 30.67
CA LYS A 253 -0.05 2.30 30.26
C LYS A 253 0.29 2.11 28.78
N VAL A 254 -0.15 3.02 27.91
CA VAL A 254 0.17 2.99 26.49
C VAL A 254 1.68 3.17 26.29
N ILE A 255 2.29 4.18 26.92
CA ILE A 255 3.73 4.47 26.83
C ILE A 255 4.56 3.27 27.29
N GLU A 256 4.25 2.69 28.44
CA GLU A 256 4.99 1.53 28.96
C GLU A 256 4.82 0.29 28.08
N SER A 257 3.65 0.10 27.48
CA SER A 257 3.43 -0.96 26.51
C SER A 257 4.28 -0.75 25.23
N LEU A 258 4.38 0.48 24.73
CA LEU A 258 5.23 0.83 23.59
C LEU A 258 6.72 0.60 23.89
N LYS A 259 7.20 1.02 25.07
CA LYS A 259 8.58 0.76 25.54
C LYS A 259 8.87 -0.75 25.59
N LYS A 260 7.98 -1.54 26.20
CA LYS A 260 8.12 -3.01 26.25
C LYS A 260 8.14 -3.64 24.87
N TRP A 261 7.40 -3.08 23.91
CA TRP A 261 7.42 -3.57 22.54
C TRP A 261 8.77 -3.27 21.86
N ALA A 262 9.34 -2.09 22.09
CA ALA A 262 10.65 -1.71 21.57
C ALA A 262 11.76 -2.63 22.09
N MET A 263 11.70 -3.01 23.37
CA MET A 263 12.66 -3.91 24.02
C MET A 263 12.80 -5.29 23.37
N ARG A 264 11.87 -5.70 22.49
CA ARG A 264 11.98 -6.95 21.73
C ARG A 264 13.04 -6.92 20.64
N ARG A 265 13.44 -5.73 20.18
CA ARG A 265 14.41 -5.55 19.08
C ARG A 265 15.50 -4.53 19.40
N LEU A 266 15.23 -3.57 20.28
CA LEU A 266 16.17 -2.49 20.61
C LEU A 266 17.54 -3.01 21.12
N PRO A 267 17.62 -3.97 22.07
CA PRO A 267 18.93 -4.43 22.56
C PRO A 267 19.81 -5.03 21.46
N GLU A 268 19.21 -5.86 20.59
CA GLU A 268 19.89 -6.50 19.47
C GLU A 268 20.39 -5.48 18.45
N GLN A 269 19.55 -4.49 18.10
CA GLN A 269 19.95 -3.46 17.14
C GLN A 269 21.01 -2.50 17.69
N VAL A 270 20.93 -2.13 18.97
CA VAL A 270 21.97 -1.34 19.63
C VAL A 270 23.31 -2.09 19.60
N ALA A 271 23.31 -3.38 19.95
CA ALA A 271 24.52 -4.19 19.89
C ALA A 271 25.09 -4.26 18.45
N GLU A 272 24.24 -4.44 17.45
CA GLU A 272 24.65 -4.46 16.05
C GLU A 272 25.26 -3.13 15.60
N ARG A 273 24.61 -2.01 15.93
CA ARG A 273 25.12 -0.67 15.59
C ARG A 273 26.48 -0.38 16.25
N VAL A 274 26.63 -0.77 17.51
CA VAL A 274 27.93 -0.65 18.22
C VAL A 274 29.02 -1.48 17.52
N ARG A 275 28.71 -2.71 17.10
CA ARG A 275 29.66 -3.55 16.33
C ARG A 275 30.05 -2.90 15.01
N HIS A 276 29.07 -2.40 14.26
CA HIS A 276 29.31 -1.76 12.97
C HIS A 276 30.15 -0.48 13.12
N MET A 277 29.86 0.34 14.13
CA MET A 277 30.63 1.56 14.40
C MET A 277 32.06 1.25 14.84
N ALA A 278 32.26 0.21 15.66
CA ALA A 278 33.59 -0.21 16.11
C ALA A 278 34.48 -0.69 14.95
N ALA A 279 33.89 -1.12 13.84
CA ALA A 279 34.61 -1.55 12.63
C ALA A 279 35.03 -0.38 11.73
N GLN A 280 34.57 0.84 11.99
CA GLN A 280 34.88 2.03 11.19
C GLN A 280 36.05 2.83 11.79
N PRO A 281 36.80 3.58 10.96
CA PRO A 281 37.76 4.55 11.47
C PRO A 281 37.00 5.69 12.19
N LEU A 282 37.20 5.78 13.51
CA LEU A 282 36.58 6.78 14.37
C LEU A 282 37.61 7.77 14.91
N SER A 283 37.14 8.99 15.20
CA SER A 283 37.89 9.97 15.99
C SER A 283 38.21 9.44 17.38
N ASP A 284 39.25 9.95 18.04
CA ASP A 284 39.60 9.54 19.41
C ASP A 284 38.47 9.84 20.41
N ALA A 285 37.75 10.94 20.19
CA ALA A 285 36.59 11.31 21.01
C ALA A 285 35.45 10.28 20.87
N ASP A 286 35.13 9.88 19.64
CA ASP A 286 34.07 8.91 19.37
C ASP A 286 34.46 7.49 19.77
N ARG A 287 35.75 7.14 19.66
CA ARG A 287 36.29 5.89 20.20
C ARG A 287 36.11 5.80 21.71
N LYS A 288 36.37 6.89 22.44
CA LYS A 288 36.17 6.95 23.90
C LYS A 288 34.69 6.80 24.28
N LYS A 289 33.78 7.46 23.55
CA LYS A 289 32.33 7.30 23.75
C LYS A 289 31.89 5.85 23.51
N LEU A 290 32.35 5.25 22.40
CA LEU A 290 32.00 3.87 22.03
C LEU A 290 32.48 2.85 23.07
N ALA A 291 33.70 3.02 23.61
CA ALA A 291 34.22 2.18 24.69
C ALA A 291 33.36 2.26 25.96
N GLY A 292 32.87 3.46 26.31
CA GLY A 292 31.92 3.65 27.40
C GLY A 292 30.60 2.92 27.17
N ILE A 293 30.05 3.00 25.95
CA ILE A 293 28.83 2.28 25.55
C ILE A 293 29.04 0.75 25.63
N GLN A 294 30.18 0.23 25.15
CA GLN A 294 30.51 -1.19 25.22
C GLN A 294 30.58 -1.69 26.67
N GLY A 295 31.17 -0.91 27.57
CA GLY A 295 31.19 -1.22 29.01
C GLY A 295 29.80 -1.27 29.62
N LEU A 296 28.93 -0.32 29.28
CA LEU A 296 27.53 -0.32 29.72
C LEU A 296 26.77 -1.55 29.21
N LEU A 297 26.93 -1.92 27.94
CA LEU A 297 26.28 -3.11 27.37
C LEU A 297 26.79 -4.41 28.01
N PHE A 298 28.09 -4.51 28.30
CA PHE A 298 28.67 -5.65 29.01
C PHE A 298 28.10 -5.82 30.42
N GLY A 299 27.74 -4.71 31.07
CA GLY A 299 27.07 -4.71 32.38
C GLY A 299 25.62 -5.21 32.37
N GLY A 300 25.02 -5.52 31.21
CA GLY A 300 23.70 -6.14 31.12
C GLY A 300 22.52 -5.17 31.28
N ILE A 301 22.40 -4.20 30.37
CA ILE A 301 21.26 -3.27 30.38
C ILE A 301 19.94 -3.99 30.04
N SER A 302 18.97 -3.87 30.94
CA SER A 302 17.63 -4.48 30.80
C SER A 302 16.49 -3.46 30.67
N ALA A 303 16.77 -2.16 30.80
CA ALA A 303 15.78 -1.09 30.76
C ALA A 303 15.80 -0.33 29.43
N PHE A 304 14.63 0.24 29.07
CA PHE A 304 14.46 0.98 27.82
C PHE A 304 15.26 2.29 27.79
N ASP A 305 15.14 3.14 28.81
CA ASP A 305 15.66 4.51 28.76
C ASP A 305 17.20 4.54 28.59
N PRO A 306 18.01 3.68 29.24
CA PRO A 306 19.45 3.62 28.98
C PRO A 306 19.80 3.14 27.56
N LEU A 307 19.08 2.14 27.01
CA LEU A 307 19.30 1.68 25.64
C LEU A 307 18.90 2.73 24.60
N TRP A 308 17.84 3.49 24.89
CA TRP A 308 17.42 4.60 24.04
C TRP A 308 18.44 5.75 24.07
N GLY A 309 19.01 6.09 25.22
CA GLY A 309 20.10 7.08 25.28
C GLY A 309 21.36 6.63 24.54
N ILE A 310 21.68 5.33 24.56
CA ILE A 310 22.75 4.77 23.72
C ILE A 310 22.39 4.93 22.25
N TRP A 311 21.17 4.59 21.84
CA TRP A 311 20.71 4.76 20.46
C TRP A 311 20.89 6.20 19.95
N GLU A 312 20.47 7.19 20.73
CA GLU A 312 20.65 8.61 20.35
C GLU A 312 22.13 9.00 20.23
N THR A 313 22.96 8.52 21.15
CA THR A 313 24.41 8.77 21.10
C THR A 313 25.02 8.20 19.81
N LEU A 314 24.60 6.99 19.41
CA LEU A 314 25.07 6.37 18.17
C LEU A 314 24.58 7.15 16.94
N ASP A 315 23.33 7.65 16.93
CA ASP A 315 22.82 8.51 15.85
C ASP A 315 23.65 9.80 15.70
N GLU A 316 24.02 10.44 16.81
CA GLU A 316 24.83 11.65 16.80
C GLU A 316 26.24 11.40 16.27
N MET A 317 26.84 10.28 16.65
CA MET A 317 28.16 9.86 16.14
C MET A 317 28.10 9.59 14.63
N GLU A 318 27.07 8.89 14.14
CA GLU A 318 26.88 8.62 12.71
C GLU A 318 26.68 9.91 11.90
N ARG A 319 25.92 10.88 12.42
CA ARG A 319 25.74 12.20 11.79
C ARG A 319 27.04 13.00 11.75
N SER A 320 27.84 12.93 12.81
CA SER A 320 29.12 13.66 12.90
C SER A 320 30.22 13.07 12.02
N GLY A 321 30.09 11.79 11.63
CA GLY A 321 31.04 11.09 10.77
C GLY A 321 30.76 11.16 9.26
N GLN A 322 29.64 11.76 8.81
CA GLN A 322 29.36 11.94 7.39
C GLN A 322 30.13 13.15 6.83
N PRO A 323 30.96 12.99 5.78
CA PRO A 323 31.61 14.13 5.14
C PRO A 323 30.53 15.04 4.52
N GLU A 324 30.59 16.34 4.81
CA GLU A 324 29.70 17.33 4.22
C GLU A 324 29.66 17.15 2.69
N HIS A 325 28.51 16.76 2.14
CA HIS A 325 28.28 16.89 0.72
C HIS A 325 28.37 18.37 0.37
N ALA A 326 29.48 18.72 -0.29
CA ALA A 326 29.77 20.01 -0.86
C ALA A 326 28.51 20.60 -1.51
N ASN A 327 28.01 21.66 -0.89
CA ASN A 327 26.92 22.47 -1.40
C ASN A 327 27.47 23.29 -2.58
N HIS A 328 27.55 22.66 -3.75
CA HIS A 328 27.86 23.35 -5.01
C HIS A 328 26.59 24.09 -5.44
N ARG A 329 26.49 25.38 -5.09
CA ARG A 329 25.57 26.32 -5.76
C ARG A 329 26.19 26.68 -7.11
N PRO A 330 25.51 26.44 -8.24
CA PRO A 330 25.75 27.25 -9.43
C PRO A 330 25.10 28.62 -9.23
N GLU A 331 25.93 29.64 -9.44
CA GLU A 331 25.74 31.10 -9.65
C GLU A 331 24.47 31.79 -9.14
#